data_AF-A0A2N6P2N0-F1
#
_entry.id   AF-A0A2N6P2N0-F1
#
_cell.length_a   1.000
_cell.length_b   1.000
_cell.length_c   1.000
_cell.angle_alpha   90.00
_cell.angle_beta   90.00
_cell.angle_gamma   90.00
#
_symmetry.space_group_name_H-M   'P 1'
#
loop_
_entity.id
_entity.type
_entity.pdbx_description
1 polymer ?
#
loop_
_entity_poly.entity_id
_entity_poly.type
_entity_poly.pdbx_seq_one_letter_code
_entity_poly.pdbx_strand_id
1 'polypeptide(L)'
;MRLPSAAAAGLLALSHLATCTTVTLHLPSTPAPGTLSPRTHATLTTLGRRLSAPLSAAHSFVFRNVSAGSYLADVHCPTDGFAPLRVDVVGGKEEEEEEEEGEEAVQAWETYRGNDWGNKGEALVLKQGSDGTQGFEYVVPPDPDE
;
A
#
# COMPACT_ATOMS: atom_id res chain seq x y z
N MET A 1 -24.56 -32.15 48.48
CA MET A 1 -24.55 -30.71 48.12
C MET A 1 -23.45 -30.51 47.09
N ARG A 2 -23.80 -30.07 45.87
CA ARG A 2 -22.89 -29.96 44.73
C ARG A 2 -22.30 -28.55 44.65
N LEU A 3 -21.00 -28.48 44.38
CA LEU A 3 -20.21 -27.25 44.16
C LEU A 3 -20.63 -26.53 42.87
N PRO A 4 -20.31 -25.23 42.74
CA PRO A 4 -19.85 -24.72 41.46
C PRO A 4 -18.37 -24.33 41.55
N SER A 5 -17.59 -25.07 40.76
CA SER A 5 -16.19 -24.80 40.44
C SER A 5 -16.09 -23.47 39.70
N ALA A 6 -15.23 -22.56 40.18
CA ALA A 6 -14.96 -21.29 39.48
C ALA A 6 -14.16 -21.59 38.20
N ALA A 7 -14.76 -21.34 37.04
CA ALA A 7 -14.09 -21.41 35.76
C ALA A 7 -13.21 -20.16 35.58
N ALA A 8 -11.89 -20.33 35.63
CA ALA A 8 -10.95 -19.30 35.19
C ALA A 8 -10.93 -19.29 33.65
N ALA A 9 -11.60 -18.31 33.04
CA ALA A 9 -11.50 -18.06 31.61
C ALA A 9 -10.14 -17.42 31.31
N GLY A 10 -9.22 -18.19 30.74
CA GLY A 10 -7.93 -17.69 30.27
C GLY A 10 -8.13 -16.76 29.07
N LEU A 11 -7.73 -15.50 29.21
CA LEU A 11 -7.68 -14.53 28.13
C LEU A 11 -6.46 -14.86 27.26
N LEU A 12 -6.65 -15.68 26.22
CA LEU A 12 -5.65 -15.89 25.17
C LEU A 12 -5.59 -14.60 24.33
N ALA A 13 -4.69 -13.69 24.68
CA ALA A 13 -4.31 -12.61 23.79
C ALA A 13 -3.50 -13.24 22.64
N LEU A 14 -4.15 -13.46 21.49
CA LEU A 14 -3.43 -13.71 20.23
C LEU A 14 -2.65 -12.44 19.91
N SER A 15 -1.37 -12.42 20.25
CA SER A 15 -0.43 -11.46 19.71
C SER A 15 -0.31 -11.72 18.21
N HIS A 16 -1.03 -10.94 17.39
CA HIS A 16 -0.78 -10.88 15.95
C HIS A 16 0.69 -10.52 15.76
N LEU A 17 1.49 -11.47 15.27
CA LEU A 17 2.80 -11.17 14.72
C LEU A 17 2.54 -10.16 13.60
N ALA A 18 2.97 -8.92 13.80
CA ALA A 18 2.80 -7.86 12.82
C ALA A 18 3.72 -8.17 11.64
N THR A 19 3.22 -8.97 10.70
CA THR A 19 3.90 -9.19 9.42
C THR A 19 4.00 -7.85 8.71
N CYS A 20 5.20 -7.54 8.24
CA CYS A 20 5.48 -6.32 7.52
C CYS A 20 6.11 -6.65 6.18
N THR A 21 5.75 -5.89 5.16
CA THR A 21 6.22 -6.08 3.80
C THR A 21 6.88 -4.80 3.28
N THR A 22 7.47 -4.89 2.10
CA THR A 22 7.95 -3.72 1.34
C THR A 22 6.94 -3.42 0.24
N VAL A 23 6.49 -2.18 0.16
CA VAL A 23 5.61 -1.69 -0.91
C VAL A 23 6.41 -0.76 -1.80
N THR A 24 6.45 -1.07 -3.10
CA THR A 24 7.09 -0.22 -4.11
C THR A 24 6.01 0.39 -5.00
N LEU A 25 6.07 1.71 -5.18
CA LEU A 25 5.22 2.43 -6.12
C LEU A 25 6.10 3.04 -7.21
N HIS A 26 5.84 2.69 -8.46
CA HIS A 26 6.54 3.23 -9.62
C HIS A 26 5.82 4.47 -10.14
N LEU A 27 6.60 5.43 -10.60
CA LEU A 27 6.09 6.51 -11.40
C LEU A 27 6.11 6.11 -12.88
N PRO A 28 5.11 6.54 -13.65
CA PRO A 28 5.06 6.28 -15.07
C PRO A 28 6.28 6.87 -15.78
N SER A 29 6.58 6.37 -16.98
CA SER A 29 7.70 6.85 -17.79
C SER A 29 7.52 8.30 -18.26
N THR A 30 6.31 8.83 -18.12
CA THR A 30 5.93 10.22 -18.41
C THR A 30 5.31 10.86 -17.16
N PRO A 31 5.83 12.00 -16.68
CA PRO A 31 6.95 12.75 -17.26
C PRO A 31 8.29 12.02 -17.09
N ALA A 32 9.27 12.35 -17.94
CA ALA A 32 10.52 11.60 -18.04
C ALA A 32 11.30 11.59 -16.71
N PRO A 33 12.05 10.52 -16.37
CA PRO A 33 12.71 10.31 -15.07
C PRO A 33 13.71 11.37 -14.54
N GLY A 34 13.87 12.52 -15.19
CA GLY A 34 14.71 13.64 -14.75
C GLY A 34 14.00 14.99 -14.70
N THR A 35 12.70 15.07 -15.01
CA THR A 35 11.96 16.34 -15.01
C THR A 35 11.29 16.63 -13.67
N LEU A 36 11.11 15.61 -12.83
CA LEU A 36 10.50 15.76 -11.52
C LEU A 36 11.44 16.49 -10.55
N SER A 37 10.85 17.34 -9.70
CA SER A 37 11.59 18.04 -8.66
C SER A 37 12.30 17.05 -7.72
N PRO A 38 13.54 17.34 -7.25
CA PRO A 38 14.18 16.56 -6.18
C PRO A 38 13.42 16.55 -4.85
N ARG A 39 12.41 17.42 -4.69
CA ARG A 39 11.51 17.44 -3.52
C ARG A 39 10.35 16.45 -3.63
N THR A 40 10.27 15.72 -4.73
CA THR A 40 9.22 14.73 -4.97
C THR A 40 9.37 13.56 -3.99
N HIS A 41 8.30 13.28 -3.26
CA HIS A 41 8.24 12.17 -2.32
C HIS A 41 6.80 11.65 -2.24
N ALA A 42 6.65 10.39 -1.84
CA ALA A 42 5.36 9.80 -1.59
C ALA A 42 5.15 9.53 -0.10
N THR A 43 3.88 9.42 0.30
CA THR A 43 3.49 9.03 1.66
C THR A 43 2.42 7.97 1.67
N LEU A 44 2.57 6.96 2.54
CA LEU A 44 1.50 6.02 2.90
C LEU A 44 0.93 6.42 4.26
N THR A 45 -0.37 6.70 4.31
CA THR A 45 -1.05 7.17 5.52
C THR A 45 -2.18 6.21 5.89
N THR A 46 -2.23 5.83 7.16
CA THR A 46 -3.36 5.10 7.77
C THR A 46 -3.64 5.70 9.16
N LEU A 47 -4.64 5.17 9.86
CA LEU A 47 -4.98 5.66 11.20
C LEU A 47 -3.78 5.50 12.14
N GLY A 48 -3.26 6.61 12.64
CA GLY A 48 -2.15 6.63 13.60
C GLY A 48 -0.76 6.33 13.03
N ARG A 49 -0.61 6.12 11.70
CA ARG A 49 0.71 5.90 11.08
C ARG A 49 0.84 6.60 9.73
N ARG A 50 2.01 7.22 9.52
CA ARG A 50 2.42 7.81 8.24
C ARG A 50 3.84 7.36 7.91
N LEU A 51 4.03 6.80 6.72
CA LEU A 51 5.33 6.46 6.16
C LEU A 51 5.63 7.41 5.01
N SER A 52 6.91 7.70 4.76
CA SER A 52 7.34 8.53 3.64
C SER A 52 8.53 7.89 2.94
N ALA A 53 8.55 7.98 1.61
CA ALA A 53 9.63 7.52 0.78
C ALA A 53 10.02 8.61 -0.24
N PRO A 54 11.31 8.97 -0.35
CA PRO A 54 11.77 9.89 -1.39
C PRO A 54 11.76 9.22 -2.77
N LEU A 55 11.73 10.03 -3.83
CA LEU A 55 11.89 9.53 -5.20
C LEU A 55 13.28 8.89 -5.39
N SER A 56 13.31 7.64 -5.84
CA SER A 56 14.53 6.91 -6.16
C SER A 56 15.03 7.24 -7.57
N ALA A 57 16.30 6.90 -7.86
CA ALA A 57 16.85 6.98 -9.21
C ALA A 57 16.18 6.03 -10.21
N ALA A 58 15.46 5.00 -9.72
CA ALA A 58 14.67 4.08 -10.53
C ALA A 58 13.23 4.57 -10.77
N HIS A 59 12.96 5.85 -10.51
CA HIS A 59 11.63 6.46 -10.68
C HIS A 59 10.56 5.76 -9.81
N SER A 60 10.91 5.43 -8.57
CA SER A 60 10.06 4.68 -7.65
C SER A 60 10.12 5.20 -6.22
N PHE A 61 9.12 4.85 -5.42
CA PHE A 61 9.03 5.08 -3.99
C PHE A 61 9.00 3.74 -3.27
N VAL A 62 9.96 3.51 -2.37
CA VAL A 62 10.10 2.24 -1.65
C VAL A 62 9.76 2.44 -0.18
N PHE A 63 8.62 1.89 0.26
CA PHE A 63 8.18 1.90 1.65
C PHE A 63 8.54 0.57 2.30
N ARG A 64 9.40 0.62 3.31
CA ARG A 64 9.81 -0.56 4.09
C ARG A 64 8.97 -0.67 5.36
N ASN A 65 8.85 -1.89 5.88
CA ASN A 65 8.16 -2.20 7.14
C ASN A 65 6.69 -1.75 7.13
N VAL A 66 5.99 -1.97 6.02
CA VAL A 66 4.56 -1.71 5.89
C VAL A 66 3.81 -2.89 6.49
N SER A 67 3.25 -2.73 7.68
CA SER A 67 2.38 -3.76 8.27
C SER A 67 1.09 -3.96 7.47
N ALA A 68 0.39 -5.04 7.77
CA ALA A 68 -1.01 -5.23 7.36
C ALA A 68 -1.88 -4.00 7.69
N GLY A 69 -2.79 -3.68 6.79
CA GLY A 69 -3.74 -2.56 6.90
C GLY A 69 -4.02 -1.88 5.56
N SER A 70 -4.93 -0.91 5.61
CA SER A 70 -5.28 -0.08 4.45
C SER A 70 -4.62 1.29 4.56
N TYR A 71 -3.99 1.72 3.47
CA TYR A 71 -3.21 2.95 3.37
C TYR A 71 -3.72 3.82 2.22
N LEU A 72 -3.68 5.13 2.41
CA LEU A 72 -3.77 6.12 1.36
C LEU A 72 -2.35 6.50 0.92
N ALA A 73 -2.07 6.36 -0.38
CA ALA A 73 -0.79 6.70 -1.00
C ALA A 73 -0.91 8.02 -1.77
N ASP A 74 -0.17 9.03 -1.36
CA ASP A 74 -0.13 10.36 -1.98
C ASP A 74 1.29 10.66 -2.48
N VAL A 75 1.43 11.18 -3.70
CA VAL A 75 2.69 11.77 -4.20
C VAL A 75 2.63 13.29 -4.05
N HIS A 76 3.67 13.85 -3.45
CA HIS A 76 3.84 15.28 -3.25
C HIS A 76 4.93 15.76 -4.21
N CYS A 77 4.52 16.40 -5.30
CA CYS A 77 5.43 17.01 -6.26
C CYS A 77 5.05 18.49 -6.45
N PRO A 78 6.03 19.42 -6.44
CA PRO A 78 5.74 20.84 -6.69
C PRO A 78 5.28 21.16 -8.11
N THR A 79 5.63 20.33 -9.09
CA THR A 79 5.45 20.61 -10.52
C THR A 79 4.34 19.81 -11.17
N ASP A 80 4.00 18.66 -10.62
CA ASP A 80 3.14 17.66 -11.25
C ASP A 80 2.09 17.15 -10.25
N GLY A 81 0.88 16.89 -10.75
CA GLY A 81 -0.20 16.30 -9.96
C GLY A 81 -0.28 14.79 -10.16
N PHE A 82 -0.50 14.05 -9.09
CA PHE A 82 -0.69 12.59 -9.13
C PHE A 82 -1.99 12.22 -8.42
N ALA A 83 -2.72 11.26 -8.98
CA ALA A 83 -3.91 10.72 -8.33
C ALA A 83 -3.52 9.90 -7.09
N PRO A 84 -4.29 10.00 -5.99
CA PRO A 84 -4.04 9.17 -4.82
C PRO A 84 -4.38 7.71 -5.13
N LEU A 85 -3.66 6.78 -4.51
CA LEU A 85 -3.95 5.35 -4.57
C LEU A 85 -4.36 4.83 -3.19
N ARG A 86 -5.25 3.85 -3.17
CA ARG A 86 -5.48 3.02 -1.99
C ARG A 86 -4.59 1.80 -2.09
N VAL A 87 -3.88 1.48 -1.02
CA VAL A 87 -3.04 0.28 -0.92
C VAL A 87 -3.51 -0.53 0.28
N ASP A 88 -4.01 -1.74 0.06
CA ASP A 88 -4.32 -2.69 1.13
C ASP A 88 -3.21 -3.73 1.23
N VAL A 89 -2.68 -3.93 2.42
CA VAL A 89 -1.68 -4.95 2.74
C VAL A 89 -2.38 -6.00 3.59
N VAL A 90 -2.46 -7.23 3.08
CA VAL A 90 -2.95 -8.39 3.82
C VAL A 90 -1.74 -8.97 4.57
N GLY A 91 -1.88 -9.16 5.89
CA GLY A 91 -0.83 -9.79 6.67
C GLY A 91 -0.60 -11.20 6.13
N GLY A 92 0.65 -11.52 5.78
CA GLY A 92 0.99 -12.83 5.22
C GLY A 92 0.46 -13.93 6.14
N LYS A 93 -0.32 -14.86 5.57
CA LYS A 93 -0.66 -16.11 6.24
C LYS A 93 0.66 -16.80 6.57
N GLU A 94 0.84 -17.18 7.83
CA GLU A 94 1.92 -18.11 8.20
C GLU A 94 1.78 -19.34 7.27
N GLU A 95 2.91 -19.86 6.81
CA GLU A 95 3.06 -20.90 5.79
C GLU A 95 2.47 -22.26 6.22
N GLU A 96 1.21 -22.33 6.62
CA GLU A 96 0.50 -23.57 6.91
C GLU A 96 -0.96 -23.36 6.52
N GLU A 97 -1.28 -23.67 5.26
CA GLU A 97 -2.53 -24.29 4.78
C GLU A 97 -2.73 -23.94 3.30
N GLU A 98 -2.54 -24.99 2.50
CA GLU A 98 -3.00 -25.26 1.13
C GLU A 98 -3.38 -24.09 0.22
N GLU A 99 -2.74 -24.10 -0.95
CA GLU A 99 -2.96 -23.26 -2.14
C GLU A 99 -4.44 -23.12 -2.53
N GLU A 100 -5.20 -22.28 -1.85
CA GLU A 100 -6.37 -21.61 -2.41
C GLU A 100 -5.90 -20.30 -3.04
N GLU A 101 -5.84 -20.30 -4.38
CA GLU A 101 -5.77 -19.17 -5.31
C GLU A 101 -5.37 -17.80 -4.70
N GLY A 102 -4.08 -17.70 -4.37
CA GLY A 102 -3.25 -16.49 -4.27
C GLY A 102 -3.93 -15.14 -4.11
N GLU A 103 -4.46 -14.85 -2.92
CA GLU A 103 -4.70 -13.45 -2.54
C GLU A 103 -3.34 -12.73 -2.48
N GLU A 104 -3.08 -11.84 -3.45
CA GLU A 104 -1.87 -11.01 -3.45
C GLU A 104 -1.75 -10.28 -2.10
N ALA A 105 -0.60 -10.46 -1.42
CA ALA A 105 -0.35 -9.90 -0.09
C ALA A 105 -0.43 -8.37 -0.05
N VAL A 106 -0.33 -7.71 -1.21
CA VAL A 106 -0.53 -6.28 -1.38
C VAL A 106 -1.40 -6.07 -2.60
N GLN A 107 -2.43 -5.24 -2.48
CA GLN A 107 -3.31 -4.84 -3.57
C GLN A 107 -3.44 -3.33 -3.60
N ALA A 108 -3.57 -2.75 -4.79
CA ALA A 108 -3.75 -1.32 -4.96
C ALA A 108 -4.93 -0.99 -5.86
N TRP A 109 -5.60 0.13 -5.58
CA TRP A 109 -6.71 0.66 -6.36
C TRP A 109 -6.55 2.15 -6.58
N GLU A 110 -7.06 2.64 -7.70
CA GLU A 110 -7.32 4.06 -7.84
C GLU A 110 -8.33 4.51 -6.79
N THR A 111 -8.09 5.67 -6.20
CA THR A 111 -9.05 6.28 -5.29
C THR A 111 -9.18 7.76 -5.58
N TYR A 112 -10.32 8.31 -5.19
CA TYR A 112 -10.65 9.71 -5.42
C TYR A 112 -10.98 10.36 -4.09
N ARG A 113 -10.34 11.51 -3.83
CA ARG A 113 -10.55 12.25 -2.58
C ARG A 113 -12.02 12.66 -2.48
N GLY A 114 -12.63 12.38 -1.34
CA GLY A 114 -14.04 12.71 -1.08
C GLY A 114 -15.04 11.59 -1.40
N ASN A 115 -14.56 10.44 -1.90
CA ASN A 115 -15.39 9.26 -2.07
C ASN A 115 -15.40 8.38 -0.80
N ASP A 116 -16.43 7.56 -0.62
CA ASP A 116 -16.49 6.59 0.48
C ASP A 116 -15.33 5.59 0.40
N TRP A 117 -14.72 5.24 1.54
CA TRP A 117 -13.55 4.35 1.56
C TRP A 117 -13.81 2.99 0.89
N GLY A 118 -15.03 2.46 1.04
CA GLY A 118 -15.44 1.20 0.42
C GLY A 118 -15.62 1.26 -1.10
N ASN A 119 -15.72 2.46 -1.68
CA ASN A 119 -15.85 2.67 -3.12
C ASN A 119 -14.45 2.72 -3.75
N LYS A 120 -13.92 1.53 -4.03
CA LYS A 120 -12.65 1.32 -4.72
C LYS A 120 -12.84 1.59 -6.22
N GLY A 121 -11.93 2.35 -6.83
CA GLY A 121 -11.86 2.50 -8.28
C GLY A 121 -11.32 1.23 -8.95
N GLU A 122 -10.68 1.40 -10.11
CA GLU A 122 -10.05 0.28 -10.81
C GLU A 122 -8.87 -0.28 -10.00
N ALA A 123 -8.73 -1.61 -9.97
CA ALA A 123 -7.60 -2.27 -9.34
C ALA A 123 -6.36 -2.13 -10.22
N LEU A 124 -5.23 -1.76 -9.63
CA LEU A 124 -3.96 -1.67 -10.33
C LEU A 124 -3.33 -3.06 -10.43
N VAL A 125 -2.76 -3.35 -11.59
CA VAL A 125 -1.99 -4.58 -11.83
C VAL A 125 -0.58 -4.44 -11.27
N LEU A 126 -0.08 -5.48 -10.62
CA LEU A 126 1.32 -5.58 -10.21
C LEU A 126 2.23 -5.52 -11.45
N LYS A 127 3.13 -4.56 -11.52
CA LYS A 127 4.09 -4.40 -12.62
C LYS A 127 5.52 -4.61 -12.11
N GLN A 128 6.39 -5.05 -13.02
CA GLN A 128 7.82 -5.05 -12.78
C GLN A 128 8.42 -3.72 -13.27
N GLY A 129 9.01 -2.97 -12.36
CA GLY A 129 9.73 -1.73 -12.67
C GLY A 129 11.01 -1.97 -13.47
N SER A 130 11.59 -0.88 -13.98
CA SER A 130 12.83 -0.92 -14.77
C SER A 130 14.05 -1.45 -14.00
N ASP A 131 14.00 -1.40 -12.67
CA ASP A 131 15.01 -1.95 -11.74
C ASP A 131 14.75 -3.41 -11.36
N GLY A 132 13.74 -4.04 -11.96
CA GLY A 132 13.35 -5.42 -11.70
C GLY A 132 12.49 -5.61 -10.45
N THR A 133 12.17 -4.54 -9.70
CA THR A 133 11.32 -4.64 -8.51
C THR A 133 9.84 -4.73 -8.90
N GLN A 134 9.06 -5.50 -8.14
CA GLN A 134 7.62 -5.57 -8.32
C GLN A 134 6.95 -4.43 -7.54
N GLY A 135 5.94 -3.79 -8.14
CA GLY A 135 5.21 -2.69 -7.54
C GLY A 135 4.01 -2.25 -8.36
N PHE A 136 3.34 -1.20 -7.89
CA PHE A 136 2.20 -0.60 -8.58
C PHE A 136 2.60 0.72 -9.21
N GLU A 137 2.07 1.03 -10.39
CA GLU A 137 2.38 2.28 -11.09
C GLU A 137 1.33 3.36 -10.81
N TYR A 138 1.74 4.59 -10.51
CA TYR A 138 0.80 5.70 -10.41
C TYR A 138 0.19 6.03 -11.77
N VAL A 139 -1.12 6.28 -11.78
CA VAL A 139 -1.82 6.78 -12.96
C VAL A 139 -1.71 8.30 -12.98
N VAL A 140 -1.17 8.84 -14.07
CA VAL A 140 -1.24 10.29 -14.33
C VAL A 140 -2.64 10.56 -14.86
N PRO A 141 -3.37 11.55 -14.29
CA PRO A 141 -4.63 11.95 -14.90
C PRO A 141 -4.40 12.38 -16.35
N PRO A 142 -5.33 12.07 -17.28
CA PRO A 142 -5.23 12.54 -18.65
C PRO A 142 -5.11 14.07 -18.67
N ASP A 143 -4.29 14.60 -19.58
CA ASP A 143 -4.16 16.04 -19.74
C ASP A 143 -5.56 16.63 -20.02
N PRO A 144 -5.94 17.74 -19.36
CA PRO A 144 -7.28 18.32 -19.51
C PRO A 144 -7.59 18.85 -20.92
N ASP A 145 -6.60 18.82 -21.82
CA ASP A 145 -6.66 19.36 -23.19
C ASP A 145 -6.67 18.26 -24.29
N GLU A 146 -6.75 16.97 -23.94
CA GLU A 146 -7.09 15.86 -24.86
C GLU A 146 -8.58 15.46 -24.78
#